data_AF-A0A3S1HZK1-F1
#
_entry.id   AF-A0A3S1HZK1-F1
#
_cell.length_a   1.000
_cell.length_b   1.000
_cell.length_c   1.000
_cell.angle_alpha   90.00
_cell.angle_beta   90.00
_cell.angle_gamma   90.00
#
_symmetry.space_group_name_H-M   'P 1'
#
loop_
_entity.id
_entity.type
_entity.pdbx_description
1 polymer ?
#
loop_
_entity_poly.entity_id
_entity_poly.type
_entity_poly.pdbx_seq_one_letter_code
_entity_poly.pdbx_strand_id
1 'polypeptide(L)' 'MAKPSQAEQEVLDRRFMAAALRLSRKNAGRTSTNPSVGTLIVRDDGTGPAIVGTGVTAVGG' A
#
# COMPACT_ATOMS: atom_id res chain seq x y z
N MET A 1 1.55 -3.24 23.96
CA MET A 1 0.40 -4.02 23.43
C MET A 1 0.88 -5.41 23.03
N ALA A 2 0.02 -6.41 23.11
CA ALA A 2 0.30 -7.73 22.54
C ALA A 2 0.40 -7.60 21.01
N LYS A 3 1.32 -8.34 20.38
CA LYS A 3 1.38 -8.40 18.92
C LYS A 3 0.09 -9.03 18.37
N PRO A 4 -0.44 -8.56 17.23
CA PRO A 4 -1.59 -9.20 16.60
C PRO A 4 -1.25 -10.65 16.24
N SER A 5 -2.28 -11.49 16.23
CA SER A 5 -2.18 -12.83 15.66
C SER A 5 -1.84 -12.75 14.17
N GLN A 6 -1.31 -13.85 13.60
CA GLN A 6 -1.01 -13.90 12.17
C GLN A 6 -2.26 -13.68 11.31
N ALA A 7 -3.41 -14.24 11.71
CA ALA A 7 -4.67 -14.07 10.99
C ALA A 7 -5.14 -12.60 10.97
N GLU A 8 -5.00 -11.88 12.09
CA GLU A 8 -5.32 -10.45 12.16
C GLU A 8 -4.36 -9.63 11.27
N GLN A 9 -3.07 -9.98 11.28
CA GLN A 9 -2.07 -9.35 10.42
C GLN A 9 -2.38 -9.59 8.94
N GLU A 10 -2.75 -10.80 8.53
CA GLU A 10 -3.11 -11.12 7.15
C GLU A 10 -4.35 -10.33 6.67
N VAL A 11 -5.37 -10.19 7.51
CA VAL A 11 -6.55 -9.37 7.19
C VAL A 11 -6.15 -7.91 7.01
N LEU A 12 -5.27 -7.40 7.87
CA LEU A 12 -4.77 -6.04 7.78
C LEU A 12 -3.93 -5.82 6.51
N ASP A 13 -3.01 -6.73 6.21
CA ASP A 13 -2.17 -6.69 5.02
C ASP A 13 -3.00 -6.72 3.75
N ARG A 14 -4.05 -7.56 3.69
CA ARG A 14 -4.99 -7.58 2.55
C ARG A 14 -5.70 -6.24 2.37
N ARG A 15 -6.09 -5.57 3.45
CA ARG A 15 -6.73 -4.24 3.39
C ARG A 15 -5.77 -3.19 2.83
N PHE A 16 -4.53 -3.12 3.32
CA PHE A 16 -3.55 -2.18 2.81
C PHE A 16 -3.09 -2.52 1.39
N MET A 17 -2.95 -3.80 1.06
CA MET A 17 -2.65 -4.24 -0.30
C MET A 17 -3.75 -3.82 -1.28
N ALA A 18 -5.03 -3.95 -0.91
CA ALA A 18 -6.13 -3.46 -1.73
C ALA A 18 -6.06 -1.92 -1.95
N ALA A 19 -5.61 -1.17 -0.95
CA ALA A 19 -5.36 0.27 -1.08
C ALA A 19 -4.16 0.58 -1.99
N ALA A 20 -3.06 -0.17 -1.88
CA ALA A 20 -1.88 -0.03 -2.74
C ALA A 20 -2.21 -0.32 -4.22
N LEU A 21 -2.99 -1.37 -4.49
CA LEU A 21 -3.51 -1.68 -5.83
C LEU A 21 -4.44 -0.59 -6.36
N ARG A 22 -5.25 0.03 -5.50
CA ARG A 22 -6.09 1.17 -5.89
C ARG A 22 -5.25 2.39 -6.23
N LEU A 23 -4.15 2.62 -5.50
CA LEU A 23 -3.19 3.69 -5.78
C LEU A 23 -2.49 3.46 -7.12
N SER A 24 -1.99 2.24 -7.38
CA SER A 24 -1.29 1.91 -8.62
C SER A 24 -2.16 2.09 -9.87
N ARG A 25 -3.47 1.79 -9.78
CA ARG A 25 -4.41 1.95 -10.88
C ARG A 25 -4.54 3.40 -11.39
N LYS A 26 -4.18 4.42 -10.60
CA LYS A 26 -4.23 5.83 -11.04
C LYS A 26 -3.37 6.11 -12.28
N ASN A 27 -2.24 5.41 -12.40
CA ASN A 27 -1.28 5.59 -13.49
C ASN A 27 -1.18 4.35 -14.40
N ALA A 28 -2.13 3.41 -14.32
CA ALA A 28 -2.16 2.26 -15.23
C ALA A 28 -2.22 2.72 -16.69
N GLY A 29 -1.31 2.21 -17.52
CA GLY A 29 -1.18 2.59 -18.94
C GLY A 29 -0.55 3.98 -19.18
N ARG A 30 -0.10 4.67 -18.13
CA ARG A 30 0.47 6.03 -18.20
C ARG A 30 1.95 6.08 -17.86
N THR A 31 2.59 4.93 -17.65
CA THR A 31 3.95 4.76 -17.11
C THR A 31 4.95 4.30 -18.19
N SER A 32 4.72 4.68 -19.46
CA SER A 32 5.51 4.20 -20.61
C SER A 32 5.53 2.66 -20.69
N THR A 33 6.71 2.04 -20.86
CA THR A 33 6.90 0.59 -20.87
C THR A 33 6.89 -0.05 -19.48
N ASN A 34 6.91 0.74 -18.41
CA ASN A 34 6.96 0.24 -17.04
C ASN A 34 5.55 -0.13 -16.55
N PRO A 35 5.41 -1.10 -15.63
CA PRO A 35 4.16 -1.29 -14.92
C PRO A 35 3.88 -0.09 -14.00
N SER A 36 2.60 0.18 -13.75
CA SER A 36 2.22 1.09 -12.68
C SER A 36 2.25 0.36 -11.34
N VAL A 37 3.12 0.81 -10.43
CA VAL A 37 3.34 0.23 -9.11
C VAL A 37 2.90 1.23 -8.05
N GLY A 38 2.18 0.76 -7.04
CA GLY A 38 1.75 1.56 -5.89
C GLY A 38 2.37 1.01 -4.61
N THR A 39 2.83 1.89 -3.73
CA THR A 39 3.50 1.55 -2.47
C THR A 39 2.88 2.33 -1.33
N LEU A 40 2.70 1.66 -0.18
CA LEU A 40 2.28 2.25 1.08
C LEU A 40 3.31 1.88 2.15
N ILE A 41 3.67 2.84 3.01
CA ILE A 41 4.43 2.60 4.24
C ILE A 41 3.43 2.73 5.38
N VAL A 42 3.24 1.65 6.12
CA VAL A 42 2.31 1.60 7.27
C VAL A 42 3.12 1.51 8.54
N ARG A 43 2.76 2.31 9.54
CA ARG A 43 3.35 2.30 10.87
C ARG A 43 2.24 2.15 11.90
N ASP A 44 2.46 1.31 12.88
CA ASP A 44 1.64 1.25 14.09
C ASP A 44 2.48 1.78 15.26
N ASP A 45 2.02 2.87 15.86
CA ASP A 45 2.65 3.52 17.02
C ASP A 45 1.91 3.26 18.33
N GLY A 46 0.93 2.35 18.33
CA GLY A 46 0.07 2.03 19.46
C GLY A 46 -1.31 2.70 19.42
N THR A 47 -1.57 3.57 18.44
CA THR A 47 -2.92 4.10 18.14
C THR A 47 -3.63 3.33 17.01
N GLY A 48 -2.97 2.29 16.49
CA GLY A 48 -3.39 1.49 15.35
C GLY A 48 -2.58 1.79 14.08
N PRO A 49 -2.73 0.95 13.04
CA PRO A 49 -1.94 1.05 11.83
C PRO A 49 -2.36 2.24 10.97
N ALA A 50 -1.42 3.15 10.70
CA ALA A 50 -1.61 4.32 9.87
C ALA A 50 -0.63 4.36 8.69
N ILE A 51 -1.10 4.86 7.54
CA ILE A 51 -0.24 5.08 6.37
C ILE A 51 0.58 6.35 6.62
N VAL A 52 1.91 6.24 6.62
CA VAL A 52 2.86 7.34 6.86
C VAL A 52 3.65 7.73 5.61
N GLY A 53 3.50 6.95 4.52
CA GLY A 53 4.12 7.25 3.24
C GLY A 53 3.38 6.56 2.10
N THR A 54 3.36 7.21 0.94
CA THR A 54 2.76 6.65 -0.28
C THR A 54 3.65 6.94 -1.48
N GLY A 55 3.63 6.07 -2.48
CA GLY A 55 4.33 6.23 -3.74
C GLY A 55 3.57 5.58 -4.89
N VAL A 56 3.68 6.15 -6.08
CA VAL A 56 3.17 5.55 -7.31
C VAL A 56 4.13 5.85 -8.45
N THR A 57 4.35 4.90 -9.36
CA THR A 57 5.13 5.13 -10.59
C THR A 57 4.62 6.40 -11.30
N ALA A 58 5.51 7.29 -11.71
CA ALA A 58 5.12 8.58 -12.29
C ALA A 58 4.54 8.42 -13.70
N VAL A 59 3.79 9.42 -14.16
CA VAL A 59 3.40 9.48 -15.57
C VAL A 59 4.68 9.62 -16.41
N GLY A 60 4.85 8.76 -17.41
CA GLY A 60 6.07 8.65 -18.21
C GLY A 60 7.01 7.51 -17.77
N GLY A 61 6.77 6.92 -16.59
CA GLY A 61 7.62 5.87 -16.03
C GLY A 61 8.54 6.41 -14.97
#